data_AF-A0A3C0UMC4-F1
#
_entry.id   AF-A0A3C0UMC4-F1
#
_cell.length_a   1.000
_cell.length_b   1.000
_cell.length_c   1.000
_cell.angle_alpha   90.00
_cell.angle_beta   90.00
_cell.angle_gamma   90.00
#
_symmetry.space_group_name_H-M   'P 1'
#
loop_
_entity.id
_entity.type
_entity.pdbx_description
1 polymer ?
#
loop_
_entity_poly.entity_id
_entity_poly.type
_entity_poly.pdbx_seq_one_letter_code
_entity_poly.pdbx_strand_id
1 'polypeptide(L)'
;MSSSPKKKLVVLSGAGISAESGIKTFRDSDGLWEGYSIEDVATPEGWRKNPQLVLDFYNERRKQALSVEPNAAHLILAELEQHFDVQIITQNVDNLHEKAGSTKVLHLHGELFQSRSTKNPLLVYDIKGWELNLGDKCELGSQLRPNIVWFHEEVPMMEPAVELTEQADIFVVVGTSLVVYPA
;
A
#
# COMPACT_ATOMS: atom_id res chain seq x y z
N MET A 1 39.52 0.10 2.85
CA MET A 1 39.11 -1.16 2.21
C MET A 1 37.76 -0.91 1.57
N SER A 2 37.63 -1.07 0.25
CA SER A 2 36.34 -0.94 -0.41
C SER A 2 35.53 -2.19 -0.05
N SER A 3 34.47 -2.04 0.75
CA SER A 3 33.53 -3.15 0.96
C SER A 3 32.92 -3.53 -0.37
N SER A 4 32.87 -4.82 -0.69
CA SER A 4 32.10 -5.33 -1.83
C SER A 4 30.69 -4.71 -1.80
N PRO A 5 30.11 -4.37 -2.96
CA PRO A 5 28.73 -3.89 -2.99
C PRO A 5 27.81 -4.94 -2.34
N LYS A 6 26.87 -4.47 -1.51
CA LYS A 6 25.87 -5.35 -0.88
C LYS A 6 25.04 -6.02 -1.98
N LYS A 7 24.71 -7.30 -1.80
CA LYS A 7 23.77 -8.00 -2.69
C LYS A 7 22.39 -7.34 -2.64
N LYS A 8 21.70 -7.29 -3.77
CA LYS A 8 20.34 -6.75 -3.88
C LYS A 8 19.31 -7.79 -3.46
N LEU A 9 18.61 -7.52 -2.36
CA LEU A 9 17.52 -8.32 -1.83
C LEU A 9 16.20 -7.64 -2.17
N VAL A 10 15.46 -8.19 -3.13
CA VAL A 10 14.13 -7.69 -3.48
C VAL A 10 13.08 -8.50 -2.74
N VAL A 11 12.15 -7.81 -2.07
CA VAL A 11 11.09 -8.43 -1.27
C VAL A 11 9.75 -8.03 -1.83
N LEU A 12 8.95 -9.00 -2.30
CA LEU A 12 7.54 -8.81 -2.59
C LEU A 12 6.72 -9.16 -1.34
N SER A 13 5.99 -8.18 -0.80
CA SER A 13 5.12 -8.37 0.36
C SER A 13 3.64 -8.10 0.09
N GLY A 14 2.76 -8.76 0.84
CA GLY A 14 1.32 -8.54 0.81
C GLY A 14 0.68 -8.59 2.20
N ALA A 15 -0.65 -8.60 2.26
CA ALA A 15 -1.40 -8.31 3.48
C ALA A 15 -1.06 -9.21 4.69
N GLY A 16 -0.64 -10.46 4.43
CA GLY A 16 -0.24 -11.40 5.47
C GLY A 16 0.98 -10.95 6.28
N ILE A 17 1.87 -10.11 5.73
CA ILE A 17 2.99 -9.56 6.52
C ILE A 17 2.50 -8.63 7.63
N SER A 18 1.36 -7.96 7.43
CA SER A 18 0.75 -7.03 8.38
C SER A 18 -0.25 -7.69 9.33
N ALA A 19 -0.56 -8.98 9.14
CA ALA A 19 -1.57 -9.69 9.93
C ALA A 19 -1.21 -9.74 11.43
N GLU A 20 0.06 -10.02 11.75
CA GLU A 20 0.56 -10.06 13.14
C GLU A 20 0.61 -8.67 13.81
N SER A 21 0.48 -7.60 13.03
CA SER A 21 0.34 -6.23 13.56
C SER A 21 -1.12 -5.87 13.88
N GLY A 22 -2.08 -6.78 13.68
CA GLY A 22 -3.50 -6.55 13.95
C GLY A 22 -4.27 -5.90 12.79
N ILE A 23 -3.67 -5.85 11.59
CA ILE A 23 -4.37 -5.47 10.37
C ILE A 23 -5.08 -6.72 9.82
N LYS A 24 -6.40 -6.65 9.63
CA LYS A 24 -7.13 -7.78 9.04
C LYS A 24 -6.77 -7.94 7.57
N THR A 25 -6.55 -9.18 7.15
CA THR A 25 -6.31 -9.47 5.75
C THR A 25 -7.63 -9.50 4.98
N PHE A 26 -7.54 -9.26 3.67
CA PHE A 26 -8.68 -9.26 2.76
C PHE A 26 -9.40 -10.63 2.65
N ARG A 27 -8.72 -11.74 2.97
CA ARG A 27 -9.19 -13.09 2.64
C ARG A 27 -9.91 -13.82 3.77
N ASP A 28 -9.94 -13.24 4.97
CA ASP A 28 -10.44 -13.94 6.16
C ASP A 28 -11.97 -13.81 6.36
N SER A 29 -12.71 -13.19 5.42
CA SER A 29 -14.08 -12.72 5.70
C SER A 29 -15.12 -12.94 4.59
N ASP A 30 -15.22 -14.16 4.02
CA ASP A 30 -16.32 -14.59 3.13
C ASP A 30 -16.64 -13.64 1.95
N GLY A 31 -15.63 -12.96 1.41
CA GLY A 31 -15.77 -11.98 0.31
C GLY A 31 -16.07 -10.54 0.78
N LEU A 32 -16.16 -10.31 2.08
CA LEU A 32 -16.19 -8.99 2.69
C LEU A 32 -14.78 -8.56 3.08
N TRP A 33 -14.49 -7.27 2.95
CA TRP A 33 -13.32 -6.65 3.56
C TRP A 33 -13.79 -5.71 4.67
N GLU A 34 -13.49 -6.07 5.92
CA GLU A 34 -13.90 -5.30 7.11
C GLU A 34 -15.42 -5.08 7.20
N GLY A 35 -16.20 -6.06 6.71
CA GLY A 35 -17.66 -6.02 6.70
C GLY A 35 -18.27 -5.38 5.43
N TYR A 36 -17.46 -4.91 4.49
CA TYR A 36 -17.92 -4.28 3.25
C TYR A 36 -17.69 -5.16 2.02
N SER A 37 -18.59 -5.08 1.03
CA SER A 37 -18.29 -5.63 -0.29
C SER A 37 -17.19 -4.83 -0.96
N ILE A 38 -16.23 -5.53 -1.56
CA ILE A 38 -15.10 -4.94 -2.29
C ILE A 38 -15.61 -4.06 -3.43
N GLU A 39 -16.66 -4.50 -4.11
CA GLU A 39 -17.28 -3.77 -5.22
C GLU A 39 -17.78 -2.38 -4.78
N ASP A 40 -18.24 -2.24 -3.54
CA ASP A 40 -18.76 -0.98 -3.02
C ASP A 40 -17.66 -0.02 -2.56
N VAL A 41 -16.52 -0.52 -2.07
CA VAL A 41 -15.50 0.31 -1.39
C VAL A 41 -14.15 0.42 -2.09
N ALA A 42 -13.84 -0.48 -3.02
CA ALA A 42 -12.51 -0.58 -3.65
C ALA A 42 -12.59 -0.73 -5.18
N THR A 43 -13.57 -0.07 -5.80
CA THR A 43 -13.71 0.03 -7.27
C THR A 43 -14.05 1.46 -7.71
N PRO A 44 -13.72 1.85 -8.95
CA PRO A 44 -14.22 3.09 -9.55
C PRO A 44 -15.76 3.18 -9.56
N GLU A 45 -16.44 2.05 -9.75
CA GLU A 45 -17.90 1.94 -9.74
C GLU A 45 -18.48 2.26 -8.36
N GLY A 46 -17.90 1.68 -7.30
CA GLY A 46 -18.26 1.95 -5.91
C GLY A 46 -18.11 3.42 -5.54
N TRP A 47 -17.00 4.05 -5.98
CA TRP A 47 -16.78 5.49 -5.83
C TRP A 47 -17.84 6.35 -6.52
N ARG A 48 -18.19 6.02 -7.78
CA ARG A 48 -19.24 6.77 -8.51
C ARG A 48 -20.60 6.59 -7.86
N LYS A 49 -20.88 5.42 -7.29
CA LYS A 49 -22.14 5.08 -6.63
C LYS A 49 -22.29 5.77 -5.28
N ASN A 50 -21.27 5.73 -4.42
CA ASN A 50 -21.30 6.31 -3.08
C ASN A 50 -19.90 6.72 -2.61
N PRO A 51 -19.41 7.93 -2.96
CA PRO A 51 -18.07 8.37 -2.56
C PRO A 51 -17.94 8.55 -1.05
N GLN A 52 -19.02 8.91 -0.34
CA GLN A 52 -19.00 9.04 1.12
C GLN A 52 -18.67 7.70 1.78
N LEU A 53 -19.31 6.62 1.34
CA LEU A 53 -19.03 5.27 1.85
C LEU A 53 -17.57 4.87 1.64
N VAL A 54 -17.01 5.16 0.46
CA VAL A 54 -15.60 4.86 0.17
C VAL A 54 -14.68 5.68 1.08
N LEU A 55 -14.96 6.98 1.25
CA LEU A 55 -14.18 7.85 2.14
C LEU A 55 -14.22 7.34 3.58
N ASP A 56 -15.40 7.02 4.10
CA ASP A 56 -15.59 6.48 5.45
C ASP A 56 -14.81 5.17 5.62
N PHE A 57 -14.91 4.27 4.64
CA PHE A 57 -14.19 3.00 4.64
C PHE A 57 -12.67 3.17 4.80
N TYR A 58 -12.06 4.07 4.01
CA TYR A 58 -10.62 4.33 4.06
C TYR A 58 -10.22 5.19 5.27
N ASN A 59 -11.08 6.08 5.76
CA ASN A 59 -10.86 6.82 7.01
C ASN A 59 -10.76 5.88 8.21
N GLU A 60 -11.63 4.86 8.30
CA GLU A 60 -11.53 3.83 9.34
C GLU A 60 -10.24 3.02 9.23
N ARG A 61 -9.77 2.71 8.01
CA ARG A 61 -8.47 2.05 7.83
C ARG A 61 -7.31 2.95 8.26
N ARG A 62 -7.34 4.24 7.95
CA ARG A 62 -6.34 5.20 8.45
C ARG A 62 -6.32 5.24 9.98
N LYS A 63 -7.49 5.29 10.64
CA LYS A 63 -7.58 5.22 12.11
C LYS A 63 -6.94 3.94 12.66
N GLN A 64 -7.26 2.78 12.08
CA GLN A 64 -6.66 1.50 12.47
C GLN A 64 -5.13 1.51 12.26
N ALA A 65 -4.65 1.98 11.10
CA ALA A 65 -3.23 2.06 10.78
C ALA A 65 -2.44 2.97 11.74
N LEU A 66 -3.07 4.02 12.29
CA LEU A 66 -2.47 4.86 13.34
C LEU A 66 -2.37 4.15 14.70
N SER A 67 -3.15 3.10 14.95
CA SER A 67 -3.19 2.37 16.22
C SER A 67 -2.29 1.12 16.28
N VAL A 68 -1.69 0.74 15.16
CA VAL A 68 -0.88 -0.48 15.03
C VAL A 68 0.60 -0.15 14.83
N GLU A 69 1.44 -1.08 15.26
CA GLU A 69 2.89 -1.00 15.19
C GLU A 69 3.48 -2.11 14.30
N PRO A 70 4.68 -1.92 13.73
CA PRO A 70 5.34 -2.95 12.95
C PRO A 70 5.63 -4.19 13.78
N ASN A 71 5.39 -5.37 13.20
CA ASN A 71 5.76 -6.64 13.81
C ASN A 71 7.22 -7.04 13.46
N ALA A 72 7.64 -8.20 13.95
CA ALA A 72 8.99 -8.72 13.75
C ALA A 72 9.40 -8.84 12.28
N ALA A 73 8.49 -9.18 11.36
CA ALA A 73 8.82 -9.32 9.94
C ALA A 73 9.28 -7.98 9.35
N HIS A 74 8.55 -6.89 9.62
CA HIS A 74 8.91 -5.55 9.15
C HIS A 74 10.25 -5.09 9.75
N LEU A 75 10.43 -5.27 11.06
CA LEU A 75 11.65 -4.89 11.76
C LEU A 75 12.89 -5.62 11.22
N ILE A 76 12.76 -6.92 10.94
CA ILE A 76 13.84 -7.73 10.37
C ILE A 76 14.19 -7.24 8.95
N LEU A 77 13.20 -6.90 8.12
CA LEU A 77 13.46 -6.37 6.78
C LEU A 77 14.23 -5.04 6.83
N ALA A 78 13.88 -4.15 7.77
CA ALA A 78 14.63 -2.92 8.01
C ALA A 78 16.06 -3.21 8.51
N GLU A 79 16.24 -4.16 9.43
CA GLU A 79 17.56 -4.56 9.94
C GLU A 79 18.45 -5.15 8.83
N LEU A 80 17.89 -5.92 7.90
CA LEU A 80 18.61 -6.52 6.79
C LEU A 80 19.26 -5.49 5.85
N GLU A 81 18.82 -4.22 5.86
CA GLU A 81 19.49 -3.12 5.14
C GLU A 81 20.95 -2.92 5.59
N GLN A 82 21.33 -3.38 6.79
CA GLN A 82 22.72 -3.37 7.24
C GLN A 82 23.61 -4.32 6.43
N HIS A 83 23.04 -5.39 5.87
CA HIS A 83 23.76 -6.46 5.19
C HIS A 83 23.49 -6.52 3.68
N PHE A 84 22.32 -6.06 3.24
CA PHE A 84 21.84 -6.13 1.86
C PHE A 84 21.44 -4.74 1.34
N ASP A 85 21.40 -4.58 0.02
CA ASP A 85 20.62 -3.52 -0.62
C ASP A 85 19.17 -4.01 -0.71
N VAL A 86 18.39 -3.76 0.34
CA VAL A 86 16.99 -4.22 0.42
C VAL A 86 16.09 -3.30 -0.39
N GLN A 87 15.24 -3.88 -1.21
CA GLN A 87 14.21 -3.20 -2.01
C GLN A 87 12.88 -3.87 -1.71
N ILE A 88 11.95 -3.17 -1.08
CA ILE A 88 10.63 -3.72 -0.74
C ILE A 88 9.63 -3.27 -1.79
N ILE A 89 9.01 -4.22 -2.48
CA ILE A 89 7.85 -4.05 -3.32
C ILE A 89 6.66 -4.54 -2.50
N THR A 90 5.71 -3.68 -2.17
CA THR A 90 4.57 -4.04 -1.32
C THR A 90 3.24 -3.86 -2.04
N GLN A 91 2.37 -4.85 -1.89
CA GLN A 91 0.95 -4.77 -2.27
C GLN A 91 0.12 -4.05 -1.20
N ASN A 92 0.68 -3.85 0.00
CA ASN A 92 0.01 -3.19 1.09
C ASN A 92 -0.02 -1.69 0.85
N VAL A 93 -1.03 -1.05 1.45
CA VAL A 93 -1.21 0.41 1.43
C VAL A 93 -0.92 1.02 2.79
N ASP A 94 -0.75 0.20 3.84
CA ASP A 94 -0.29 0.65 5.16
C ASP A 94 1.18 1.09 5.11
N ASN A 95 1.65 1.78 6.15
CA ASN A 95 3.01 2.32 6.25
C ASN A 95 3.88 1.58 7.29
N LEU A 96 3.64 0.27 7.50
CA LEU A 96 4.35 -0.49 8.54
C LEU A 96 5.82 -0.74 8.19
N HIS A 97 6.18 -0.82 6.91
CA HIS A 97 7.58 -0.93 6.47
C HIS A 97 8.36 0.33 6.81
N GLU A 98 7.81 1.50 6.50
CA GLU A 98 8.40 2.82 6.80
C GLU A 98 8.50 3.03 8.31
N LYS A 99 7.43 2.70 9.06
CA LYS A 99 7.44 2.75 10.54
C LYS A 99 8.50 1.83 11.15
N ALA A 100 8.79 0.68 10.52
CA ALA A 100 9.85 -0.23 10.97
C ALA A 100 11.26 0.29 10.67
N GLY A 101 11.39 1.30 9.79
CA GLY A 101 12.66 1.90 9.40
C GLY A 101 13.18 1.47 8.03
N SER A 102 12.38 0.77 7.22
CA SER A 102 12.75 0.47 5.84
C SER A 102 12.87 1.76 5.02
N THR A 103 13.92 1.87 4.21
CA THR A 103 14.26 3.11 3.49
C THR A 103 13.95 3.07 2.00
N LYS A 104 13.72 1.88 1.43
CA LYS A 104 13.43 1.68 -0.01
C LYS A 104 12.20 0.82 -0.19
N VAL A 105 11.04 1.48 -0.18
CA VAL A 105 9.73 0.85 -0.32
C VAL A 105 9.02 1.39 -1.56
N LEU A 106 8.47 0.48 -2.34
CA LEU A 106 7.67 0.76 -3.53
C LEU A 106 6.27 0.18 -3.31
N HIS A 107 5.28 1.06 -3.22
CA HIS A 107 3.87 0.71 -3.08
C HIS A 107 3.22 0.46 -4.44
N LEU A 108 2.85 -0.79 -4.72
CA LEU A 108 2.15 -1.14 -5.95
C LEU A 108 0.74 -0.53 -5.98
N HIS A 109 0.04 -0.56 -4.85
CA HIS A 109 -1.37 -0.20 -4.77
C HIS A 109 -1.62 1.18 -4.15
N GLY A 110 -0.59 2.04 -4.12
CA GLY A 110 -0.65 3.36 -3.51
C GLY A 110 -0.54 3.31 -1.98
N GLU A 111 -0.81 4.45 -1.36
CA GLU A 111 -0.53 4.69 0.06
C GLU A 111 -1.76 5.22 0.80
N LEU A 112 -2.03 4.63 1.96
CA LEU A 112 -3.23 4.90 2.76
C LEU A 112 -3.30 6.33 3.30
N PHE A 113 -2.13 6.94 3.56
CA PHE A 113 -2.01 8.31 4.06
C PHE A 113 -1.81 9.35 2.96
N GLN A 114 -2.14 9.00 1.71
CA GLN A 114 -2.17 9.93 0.58
C GLN A 114 -3.58 10.01 -0.03
N SER A 115 -3.85 11.13 -0.67
CA SER A 115 -5.02 11.38 -1.50
C SER A 115 -4.60 11.81 -2.89
N ARG A 116 -5.47 11.63 -3.89
CA ARG A 116 -5.23 12.08 -5.26
C ARG A 116 -6.46 12.75 -5.87
N SER A 117 -6.25 13.63 -6.85
CA SER A 117 -7.34 14.25 -7.62
C SER A 117 -8.11 13.21 -8.43
N THR A 118 -9.44 13.33 -8.47
CA THR A 118 -10.29 12.52 -9.37
C THR A 118 -10.20 12.93 -10.84
N LYS A 119 -9.51 14.03 -11.17
CA LYS A 119 -9.32 14.51 -12.56
C LYS A 119 -7.90 14.27 -13.08
N ASN A 120 -6.90 14.43 -12.23
CA ASN A 120 -5.50 14.20 -12.59
C ASN A 120 -4.83 13.33 -11.53
N PRO A 121 -4.61 12.03 -11.78
CA PRO A 121 -4.07 11.11 -10.78
C PRO A 121 -2.63 11.43 -10.37
N LEU A 122 -1.90 12.26 -11.13
CA LEU A 122 -0.55 12.73 -10.79
C LEU A 122 -0.54 13.79 -9.68
N LEU A 123 -1.69 14.38 -9.38
CA LEU A 123 -1.84 15.31 -8.28
C LEU A 123 -2.13 14.52 -6.99
N VAL A 124 -1.06 14.24 -6.25
CA VAL A 124 -1.06 13.47 -5.00
C VAL A 124 -0.72 14.37 -3.82
N TYR A 125 -1.37 14.15 -2.68
CA TYR A 125 -1.24 14.97 -1.47
C TYR A 125 -1.21 14.08 -0.23
N ASP A 126 -0.33 14.39 0.70
CA ASP A 126 -0.34 13.75 2.02
C ASP A 126 -1.60 14.14 2.81
N ILE A 127 -2.20 13.15 3.46
CA ILE A 127 -3.30 13.32 4.39
C ILE A 127 -2.71 13.52 5.79
N LYS A 128 -2.99 14.67 6.40
CA LYS A 128 -2.64 14.91 7.80
C LYS A 128 -3.69 14.27 8.71
N GLY A 129 -3.25 13.42 9.64
CA GLY A 129 -4.16 12.68 10.52
C GLY A 129 -4.76 11.48 9.79
N TRP A 130 -6.09 11.33 9.86
CA TRP A 130 -6.78 10.16 9.29
C TRP A 130 -7.94 10.51 8.36
N GLU A 131 -8.39 11.77 8.33
CA GLU A 131 -9.65 12.15 7.73
C GLU A 131 -9.46 12.70 6.32
N LEU A 132 -10.28 12.21 5.40
CA LEU A 132 -10.50 12.77 4.06
C LEU A 132 -12.01 12.84 3.85
N ASN A 133 -12.52 14.03 3.54
CA ASN A 133 -13.95 14.32 3.52
C ASN A 133 -14.47 14.63 2.12
N LEU A 134 -15.77 14.41 1.94
CA LEU A 134 -16.46 14.90 0.76
C LEU A 134 -16.43 16.44 0.78
N GLY A 135 -16.01 17.04 -0.33
CA GLY A 135 -15.77 18.48 -0.44
C GLY A 135 -14.29 18.87 -0.39
N ASP A 136 -13.40 17.99 0.08
CA ASP A 136 -11.96 18.21 -0.01
C ASP A 136 -11.52 18.16 -1.48
N LYS A 137 -10.97 19.27 -1.97
CA LYS A 137 -10.68 19.48 -3.39
C LYS A 137 -9.23 19.85 -3.60
N CYS A 138 -8.68 19.40 -4.73
CA CYS A 138 -7.40 19.93 -5.22
C CYS A 138 -7.56 21.29 -5.91
N GLU A 139 -6.45 21.87 -6.37
CA GLU A 139 -6.41 23.14 -7.10
C GLU A 139 -7.24 23.16 -8.40
N LEU A 140 -7.61 22.01 -8.95
CA LEU A 140 -8.51 21.89 -10.12
C LEU A 140 -10.00 21.92 -9.75
N GLY A 141 -10.32 22.11 -8.46
CA GLY A 141 -11.68 22.08 -7.92
C GLY A 141 -12.35 20.71 -7.93
N SER A 142 -11.60 19.64 -8.25
CA SER A 142 -12.10 18.25 -8.22
C SER A 142 -11.94 17.64 -6.84
N GLN A 143 -12.88 16.75 -6.49
CA GLN A 143 -12.84 15.96 -5.27
C GLN A 143 -11.51 15.18 -5.15
N LEU A 144 -10.95 15.16 -3.95
CA LEU A 144 -9.87 14.25 -3.58
C LEU A 144 -10.44 12.89 -3.20
N ARG A 145 -9.77 11.83 -3.62
CA ARG A 145 -10.04 10.44 -3.24
C ARG A 145 -8.80 9.81 -2.60
N PRO A 146 -8.90 8.68 -1.91
CA PRO A 146 -7.72 7.93 -1.45
C PRO A 146 -6.75 7.66 -2.62
N ASN A 147 -5.45 7.83 -2.40
CA ASN A 147 -4.42 7.46 -3.38
C ASN A 147 -4.17 5.96 -3.33
N ILE A 148 -5.20 5.21 -3.73
CA ILE A 148 -5.23 3.75 -3.71
C ILE A 148 -5.58 3.29 -5.12
N VAL A 149 -4.84 2.29 -5.61
CA VAL A 149 -5.18 1.58 -6.83
C VAL A 149 -6.34 0.65 -6.50
N TRP A 150 -7.50 0.93 -7.09
CA TRP A 150 -8.68 0.10 -6.94
C TRP A 150 -8.67 -1.07 -7.91
N PHE A 151 -9.51 -2.06 -7.64
CA PHE A 151 -9.76 -3.12 -8.62
C PHE A 151 -10.26 -2.49 -9.94
N HIS A 152 -9.79 -3.05 -11.05
CA HIS A 152 -10.02 -2.55 -12.42
C HIS A 152 -9.26 -1.26 -12.79
N GLU A 153 -8.42 -0.70 -11.92
CA GLU A 153 -7.48 0.36 -12.29
C GLU A 153 -6.13 -0.20 -12.72
N GLU A 154 -5.42 0.56 -13.56
CA GLU A 154 -4.02 0.28 -13.88
C GLU A 154 -3.13 0.44 -12.64
N VAL A 155 -2.04 -0.34 -12.59
CA VAL A 155 -1.04 -0.32 -11.51
C VAL A 155 0.19 0.46 -11.99
N PRO A 156 0.33 1.77 -11.72
CA PRO A 156 1.36 2.60 -12.36
C PRO A 156 2.78 2.19 -11.97
N MET A 157 2.94 1.61 -10.78
CA MET A 157 4.24 1.20 -10.24
C MET A 157 4.69 -0.19 -10.71
N MET A 158 3.94 -0.82 -11.63
CA MET A 158 4.27 -2.16 -12.13
C MET A 158 5.57 -2.18 -12.93
N GLU A 159 5.78 -1.23 -13.85
CA GLU A 159 7.03 -1.14 -14.63
C GLU A 159 8.26 -0.95 -13.72
N PRO A 160 8.29 0.03 -12.79
CA PRO A 160 9.38 0.15 -11.81
C PRO A 160 9.59 -1.11 -10.94
N ALA A 161 8.52 -1.81 -10.57
CA ALA A 161 8.62 -3.04 -9.77
C ALA A 161 9.27 -4.19 -10.56
N VAL A 162 8.95 -4.32 -11.85
CA VAL A 162 9.58 -5.28 -12.76
C VAL A 162 11.08 -4.96 -12.90
N GLU A 163 11.43 -3.71 -13.16
CA GLU A 163 12.84 -3.30 -13.28
C GLU A 163 13.65 -3.58 -12.01
N LEU A 164 13.07 -3.36 -10.83
CA LEU A 164 13.72 -3.72 -9.55
C LEU A 164 13.89 -5.22 -9.41
N THR A 165 12.85 -5.99 -9.76
CA THR A 165 12.84 -7.45 -9.68
C THR A 165 13.90 -8.07 -10.60
N GLU A 166 14.08 -7.56 -11.81
CA GLU A 166 15.08 -8.04 -12.77
C GLU A 166 16.52 -7.85 -12.28
N GLN A 167 16.75 -6.93 -11.33
CA GLN A 167 18.07 -6.66 -10.76
C GLN A 167 18.36 -7.46 -9.48
N ALA A 168 17.44 -8.30 -9.02
CA ALA A 168 17.57 -9.00 -7.75
C ALA A 168 18.67 -10.07 -7.79
N ASP A 169 19.58 -10.06 -6.80
CA ASP A 169 20.43 -11.22 -6.52
C ASP A 169 19.65 -12.29 -5.75
N ILE A 170 18.71 -11.84 -4.91
CA ILE A 170 17.84 -12.66 -4.07
C ILE A 170 16.44 -12.05 -4.12
N PHE A 171 15.43 -12.87 -4.42
CA PHE A 171 14.03 -12.47 -4.43
C PHE A 171 13.25 -13.25 -3.36
N VAL A 172 12.51 -12.53 -2.52
CA VAL A 172 11.77 -13.09 -1.38
C VAL A 172 10.31 -12.69 -1.49
N VAL A 173 9.40 -13.65 -1.31
CA VAL A 173 7.95 -13.43 -1.31
C VAL A 173 7.40 -13.69 0.09
N VAL A 174 6.72 -12.73 0.70
CA VAL A 174 6.24 -12.82 2.10
C VAL A 174 4.80 -12.35 2.22
N GLY A 175 3.96 -13.16 2.86
CA GLY A 175 2.63 -12.72 3.28
C GLY A 175 1.69 -12.35 2.13
N THR A 176 1.92 -12.84 0.91
CA THR A 176 1.00 -12.64 -0.22
C THR A 176 0.46 -13.97 -0.73
N SER A 177 -0.72 -13.90 -1.32
CA SER A 177 -1.42 -15.06 -1.89
C SER A 177 -1.11 -15.31 -3.36
N LEU A 178 -0.43 -14.37 -4.04
CA LEU A 178 -0.03 -14.45 -5.46
C LEU A 178 -1.18 -14.69 -6.44
N VAL A 179 -2.35 -14.11 -6.13
CA VAL A 179 -3.58 -14.24 -6.93
C VAL A 179 -4.07 -12.92 -7.51
N VAL A 180 -3.62 -11.79 -6.95
CA VAL A 180 -4.07 -10.46 -7.36
C VAL A 180 -3.13 -10.03 -8.47
N TYR A 181 -3.59 -10.19 -9.70
CA TYR A 181 -2.87 -9.70 -10.87
C TYR A 181 -2.77 -8.16 -10.82
N PRO A 182 -1.61 -7.55 -11.16
CA PRO A 182 -0.41 -8.14 -11.78
C PRO A 182 0.73 -8.47 -10.81
N ALA A 183 0.47 -8.39 -9.50
CA ALA A 183 1.50 -8.40 -8.46
C ALA A 183 2.11 -9.79 -8.18
#